data_AF-C4IMX7-F1
#
_entry.id   AF-C4IMX7-F1
#
_cell.length_a   1.000
_cell.length_b   1.000
_cell.length_c   1.000
_cell.angle_alpha   90.00
_cell.angle_beta   90.00
_cell.angle_gamma   90.00
#
_symmetry.space_group_name_H-M   'P 1'
#
loop_
_entity.id
_entity.type
_entity.pdbx_description
1 polymer ?
#
loop_
_entity_poly.entity_id
_entity_poly.type
_entity_poly.pdbx_seq_one_letter_code
_entity_poly.pdbx_strand_id
1 'polypeptide(L)'
;MSRVYNFAAGPAVLPEEVLKEAAEEMLDYKGTGMSVMEMSHRSKAFEGIIQDAEKDLRDLMNIPDNYKVLFLQGGGSTQFAMVPMNLMKNKVADYIITGQWAKKAAAEAEKFGKVNRIASSADKTFTYIPDLKNIEISDDADYVYICHNNTIYGTTYHNIPDTKGKILVADMSSDILS
;
A
#
# COMPACT_ATOMS: atom_id res chain seq x y z
N MET A 1 23.83 3.92 26.11
CA MET A 1 24.24 4.22 24.73
C MET A 1 23.22 5.17 24.13
N SER A 2 23.62 6.18 23.35
CA SER A 2 22.68 7.07 22.67
C SER A 2 21.98 6.34 21.52
N ARG A 3 20.70 6.63 21.30
CA ARG A 3 19.93 6.07 20.17
C ARG A 3 20.46 6.64 18.86
N VAL A 4 20.72 5.77 17.88
CA VAL A 4 21.17 6.16 16.54
C VAL A 4 19.99 6.66 15.72
N TYR A 5 20.15 7.77 15.01
CA TYR A 5 19.19 8.22 14.01
C TYR A 5 19.29 7.36 12.75
N ASN A 6 18.23 6.61 12.45
CA ASN A 6 18.15 5.76 11.26
C ASN A 6 17.23 6.39 10.22
N PHE A 7 17.80 6.81 9.09
CA PHE A 7 17.09 7.41 7.94
C PHE A 7 16.86 6.41 6.79
N ALA A 8 16.90 5.11 7.06
CA ALA A 8 16.62 4.09 6.04
C ALA A 8 15.20 4.25 5.46
N ALA A 9 15.09 4.16 4.14
CA ALA A 9 13.83 4.29 3.41
C ALA A 9 12.92 3.04 3.48
N GLY A 10 13.42 1.94 4.05
CA GLY A 10 12.73 0.65 4.09
C GLY A 10 13.72 -0.52 4.27
N PRO A 11 13.57 -1.38 5.30
CA PRO A 11 12.65 -1.25 6.44
C PRO A 11 12.88 0.05 7.22
N ALA A 12 11.78 0.68 7.65
CA ALA A 12 11.81 1.94 8.40
C ALA A 12 12.11 1.71 9.89
N VAL A 13 12.38 2.80 10.62
CA VAL A 13 12.52 2.76 12.08
C VAL A 13 11.20 2.38 12.74
N LEU A 14 11.24 1.47 13.71
CA LEU A 14 10.10 1.14 14.56
C LEU A 14 10.09 2.00 15.84
N PRO A 15 8.90 2.35 16.37
CA PRO A 15 8.77 2.92 17.71
C PRO A 15 9.44 2.01 18.75
N GLU A 16 10.08 2.61 19.76
CA GLU A 16 10.84 1.82 20.74
C GLU A 16 9.93 1.10 21.74
N GLU A 17 8.75 1.65 22.05
CA GLU A 17 7.75 0.90 22.83
C GLU A 17 7.38 -0.44 22.16
N VAL A 18 7.17 -0.46 20.83
CA VAL A 18 6.81 -1.66 20.09
C VAL A 18 7.93 -2.71 20.15
N LEU A 19 9.19 -2.27 20.01
CA LEU A 19 10.33 -3.17 20.11
C LEU A 19 10.49 -3.76 21.52
N LYS A 20 10.22 -2.96 22.56
CA LYS A 20 10.28 -3.41 23.96
C LYS A 20 9.19 -4.43 24.26
N GLU A 21 7.95 -4.14 23.90
CA GLU A 21 6.82 -5.06 24.10
C GLU A 21 7.06 -6.40 23.40
N ALA A 22 7.46 -6.37 22.12
CA ALA A 22 7.77 -7.59 21.38
C ALA A 22 8.92 -8.40 21.99
N ALA A 23 9.93 -7.73 22.56
CA ALA A 23 11.04 -8.40 23.24
C ALA A 23 10.61 -9.02 24.59
N GLU A 24 9.79 -8.30 25.37
CA GLU A 24 9.25 -8.76 26.65
C GLU A 24 8.33 -9.97 26.47
N GLU A 25 7.52 -9.99 25.41
CA GLU A 25 6.55 -11.06 25.12
C GLU A 25 7.12 -12.20 24.24
N MET A 26 8.38 -12.12 23.81
CA MET A 26 8.96 -13.03 22.80
C MET A 26 8.82 -14.51 23.14
N LEU A 27 8.96 -14.87 24.42
CA LEU A 27 8.90 -16.25 24.92
C LEU A 27 7.58 -16.58 25.62
N ASP A 28 6.75 -15.58 25.91
CA ASP A 28 5.48 -15.73 26.59
C ASP A 28 4.54 -14.59 26.19
N TYR A 29 3.84 -14.78 25.07
CA TYR A 29 2.85 -13.80 24.61
C TYR A 29 1.69 -13.76 25.59
N LYS A 30 1.52 -12.62 26.29
CA LYS A 30 0.40 -12.34 27.22
C LYS A 30 0.09 -13.48 28.21
N GLY A 31 1.10 -14.18 28.71
CA GLY A 31 0.94 -15.25 29.70
C GLY A 31 0.43 -16.58 29.14
N THR A 32 0.48 -16.78 27.82
CA THR A 32 0.09 -18.05 27.17
C THR A 32 1.12 -19.17 27.39
N GLY A 33 2.32 -18.84 27.84
CA GLY A 33 3.47 -19.74 27.94
C GLY A 33 4.08 -20.13 26.59
N MET A 34 3.75 -19.40 25.51
CA MET A 34 4.21 -19.69 24.15
C MET A 34 4.67 -18.41 23.44
N SER A 35 5.64 -18.55 22.54
CA SER A 35 5.97 -17.47 21.60
C SER A 35 4.85 -17.29 20.57
N VAL A 36 4.61 -16.05 20.13
CA VAL A 36 3.69 -15.75 19.02
C VAL A 36 4.06 -16.53 17.74
N MET A 37 5.35 -16.81 17.54
CA MET A 37 5.85 -17.54 16.38
C MET A 37 5.53 -19.04 16.39
N GLU A 38 5.14 -19.59 17.54
CA GLU A 38 4.78 -21.00 17.71
C GLU A 38 3.26 -21.22 17.70
N MET A 39 2.49 -20.13 17.69
CA MET A 39 1.03 -20.20 17.76
C MET A 39 0.43 -20.72 16.47
N SER A 40 -0.56 -21.60 16.60
CA SER A 40 -1.46 -21.90 15.49
C SER A 40 -2.23 -20.63 15.10
N HIS A 41 -2.24 -20.31 13.81
CA HIS A 41 -3.03 -19.21 13.23
C HIS A 41 -4.55 -19.38 13.41
N ARG A 42 -5.00 -20.54 13.91
CA ARG A 42 -6.41 -20.82 14.25
C ARG A 42 -6.68 -20.86 15.74
N SER A 43 -5.66 -20.63 16.57
CA SER A 43 -5.83 -20.56 18.02
C SER A 43 -6.55 -19.26 18.39
N LYS A 44 -7.32 -19.27 19.49
CA LYS A 44 -7.98 -18.06 20.01
C LYS A 44 -6.98 -16.94 20.32
N ALA A 45 -5.77 -17.29 20.76
CA ALA A 45 -4.70 -16.33 21.03
C ALA A 45 -4.31 -15.57 19.75
N PHE A 46 -4.03 -16.28 18.65
CA PHE A 46 -3.71 -15.64 17.37
C PHE A 46 -4.92 -14.96 16.73
N GLU A 47 -6.12 -15.53 16.87
CA GLU A 47 -7.36 -14.91 16.39
C GLU A 47 -7.56 -13.51 17.00
N GLY A 48 -7.25 -13.34 18.30
CA GLY A 48 -7.24 -12.03 18.93
C GLY A 48 -6.25 -11.06 18.28
N ILE A 49 -5.01 -11.51 18.02
CA ILE A 49 -3.96 -10.68 17.37
C ILE A 49 -4.45 -10.13 16.03
N ILE A 50 -4.99 -10.99 15.16
CA ILE A 50 -5.39 -10.56 13.80
C ILE A 50 -6.66 -9.71 13.82
N GLN A 51 -7.60 -9.98 14.74
CA GLN A 51 -8.81 -9.19 14.90
C GLN A 51 -8.50 -7.80 15.46
N ASP A 52 -7.64 -7.71 16.47
CA ASP A 52 -7.18 -6.43 17.04
C ASP A 52 -6.43 -5.63 15.98
N ALA A 53 -5.53 -6.25 15.21
CA ALA A 53 -4.81 -5.58 14.12
C ALA A 53 -5.75 -5.04 13.02
N GLU A 54 -6.78 -5.80 12.61
CA GLU A 54 -7.78 -5.30 11.65
C GLU A 54 -8.58 -4.14 12.25
N LYS A 55 -9.04 -4.29 13.50
CA LYS A 55 -9.84 -3.28 14.19
C LYS A 55 -9.06 -1.98 14.37
N ASP A 56 -7.82 -2.04 14.85
CA ASP A 56 -6.98 -0.87 15.05
C ASP A 56 -6.73 -0.14 13.73
N LEU A 57 -6.48 -0.86 12.64
CA LEU A 57 -6.33 -0.25 11.32
C LEU A 57 -7.63 0.44 10.87
N ARG A 58 -8.79 -0.19 11.08
CA ARG A 58 -10.09 0.39 10.76
C ARG A 58 -10.35 1.66 11.56
N ASP A 59 -10.04 1.65 12.85
CA ASP A 59 -10.24 2.79 13.75
C ASP A 59 -9.29 3.94 13.38
N LEU A 60 -8.01 3.67 13.14
CA LEU A 60 -7.01 4.69 12.79
C LEU A 60 -7.30 5.37 11.44
N MET A 61 -7.75 4.60 10.46
CA MET A 61 -8.01 5.10 9.10
C MET A 61 -9.48 5.44 8.82
N ASN A 62 -10.38 5.22 9.79
CA ASN A 62 -11.83 5.30 9.62
C ASN A 62 -12.33 4.47 8.42
N ILE A 63 -11.88 3.21 8.31
CA ILE A 63 -12.26 2.34 7.19
C ILE A 63 -13.71 1.87 7.37
N PRO A 64 -14.62 2.18 6.43
CA PRO A 64 -16.02 1.80 6.55
C PRO A 64 -16.26 0.29 6.32
N ASP A 65 -17.41 -0.20 6.78
CA ASP A 65 -17.76 -1.63 6.75
C ASP A 65 -17.89 -2.22 5.34
N ASN A 66 -18.09 -1.37 4.32
CA ASN A 66 -18.14 -1.77 2.92
C ASN A 66 -16.75 -2.01 2.30
N TYR A 67 -15.66 -1.85 3.08
CA TYR A 67 -14.29 -2.22 2.69
C TYR A 67 -13.80 -3.45 3.46
N LYS A 68 -12.94 -4.23 2.82
CA LYS A 68 -12.25 -5.37 3.42
C LYS A 68 -10.78 -5.05 3.65
N VAL A 69 -10.26 -5.46 4.80
CA VAL A 69 -8.84 -5.39 5.16
C VAL A 69 -8.23 -6.78 4.93
N LEU A 70 -7.09 -6.84 4.25
CA LEU A 70 -6.40 -8.10 3.94
C LEU A 70 -4.94 -8.00 4.39
N PHE A 71 -4.48 -8.98 5.16
CA PHE A 71 -3.07 -9.15 5.53
C PHE A 71 -2.45 -10.23 4.64
N LEU A 72 -1.62 -9.80 3.68
CA LEU A 72 -1.10 -10.68 2.62
C LEU A 72 0.43 -10.71 2.60
N GLN A 73 0.98 -11.86 2.21
CA GLN A 73 2.41 -12.01 1.92
C GLN A 73 2.75 -11.54 0.49
N GLY A 74 4.04 -11.50 0.15
CA GLY A 74 4.55 -11.12 -1.18
C GLY A 74 4.89 -9.63 -1.34
N GLY A 75 4.46 -8.79 -0.39
CA GLY A 75 4.75 -7.35 -0.39
C GLY A 75 4.07 -6.57 -1.52
N GLY A 76 4.34 -5.27 -1.61
CA GLY A 76 3.73 -4.37 -2.61
C GLY A 76 3.96 -4.81 -4.06
N SER A 77 5.13 -5.38 -4.35
CA SER A 77 5.46 -5.89 -5.69
C SER A 77 4.52 -7.00 -6.17
N THR A 78 4.08 -7.91 -5.30
CA THR A 78 3.09 -8.94 -5.68
C THR A 78 1.73 -8.31 -5.97
N GLN A 79 1.38 -7.21 -5.28
CA GLN A 79 0.10 -6.53 -5.51
C GLN A 79 0.05 -5.83 -6.88
N PHE A 80 1.18 -5.45 -7.46
CA PHE A 80 1.23 -4.96 -8.84
C PHE A 80 0.68 -5.95 -9.86
N ALA A 81 0.74 -7.27 -9.57
CA ALA A 81 0.15 -8.32 -10.39
C ALA A 81 -1.26 -8.71 -9.90
N MET A 82 -1.48 -8.80 -8.58
CA MET A 82 -2.79 -9.21 -8.04
C MET A 82 -3.91 -8.21 -8.34
N VAL A 83 -3.62 -6.90 -8.35
CA VAL A 83 -4.59 -5.86 -8.71
C VAL A 83 -5.17 -6.09 -10.12
N PRO A 84 -4.36 -6.12 -11.20
CA PRO A 84 -4.90 -6.33 -12.54
C PRO A 84 -5.54 -7.72 -12.71
N MET A 85 -5.00 -8.78 -12.08
CA MET A 85 -5.63 -10.11 -12.12
C MET A 85 -7.08 -10.14 -11.61
N ASN A 86 -7.43 -9.26 -10.66
CA ASN A 86 -8.74 -9.27 -10.01
C ASN A 86 -9.66 -8.12 -10.45
N LEU A 87 -9.10 -6.93 -10.71
CA LEU A 87 -9.88 -5.73 -11.00
C LEU A 87 -10.01 -5.42 -12.49
N MET A 88 -9.09 -5.88 -13.34
CA MET A 88 -9.03 -5.51 -14.77
C MET A 88 -9.98 -6.34 -15.65
N LYS A 89 -11.30 -6.21 -15.43
CA LYS A 89 -12.35 -7.00 -16.11
C LYS A 89 -12.45 -6.73 -17.61
N ASN A 90 -12.41 -5.47 -18.04
CA ASN A 90 -12.36 -5.05 -19.44
C ASN A 90 -10.96 -5.21 -20.05
N LYS A 91 -9.97 -5.64 -19.27
CA LYS A 91 -8.55 -5.70 -19.65
C LYS A 91 -7.99 -4.34 -20.03
N VAL A 92 -8.50 -3.26 -19.43
CA VAL A 92 -8.00 -1.89 -19.63
C VAL A 92 -7.88 -1.21 -18.28
N ALA A 93 -6.72 -0.59 -18.01
CA ALA A 93 -6.54 0.23 -16.83
C ALA A 93 -5.69 1.46 -17.12
N ASP A 94 -5.98 2.53 -16.37
CA ASP A 94 -5.29 3.80 -16.52
C ASP A 94 -4.27 3.97 -15.38
N TYR A 95 -3.09 4.48 -15.71
CA TYR A 95 -1.99 4.66 -14.77
C TYR A 95 -1.43 6.09 -14.86
N ILE A 96 -1.27 6.74 -13.70
CA ILE A 96 -0.58 8.03 -13.59
C ILE A 96 0.85 7.77 -13.12
N ILE A 97 1.82 8.12 -13.97
CA ILE A 97 3.22 7.73 -13.81
C ILE A 97 4.04 8.86 -13.16
N THR A 98 4.07 8.87 -11.83
CA THR A 98 4.78 9.88 -11.03
C THR A 98 6.08 9.41 -10.40
N GLY A 99 6.52 8.18 -10.70
CA GLY A 99 7.75 7.64 -10.14
C GLY A 99 8.02 6.20 -10.55
N GLN A 100 9.04 5.62 -9.92
CA GLN A 100 9.56 4.30 -10.26
C GLN A 100 8.57 3.18 -9.92
N TRP A 101 7.82 3.31 -8.83
CA TRP A 101 6.84 2.30 -8.40
C TRP A 101 5.63 2.27 -9.32
N ALA A 102 5.08 3.42 -9.70
CA ALA A 102 4.03 3.50 -10.72
C ALA A 102 4.48 2.93 -12.07
N LYS A 103 5.75 3.15 -12.48
CA LYS A 103 6.33 2.51 -13.66
C LYS A 103 6.32 0.98 -13.57
N LYS A 104 6.77 0.43 -12.44
CA LYS A 104 6.81 -1.03 -12.19
C LYS A 104 5.39 -1.62 -12.16
N ALA A 105 4.46 -0.96 -11.48
CA ALA A 105 3.08 -1.38 -11.41
C ALA A 105 2.41 -1.44 -12.80
N ALA A 106 2.62 -0.41 -13.62
CA ALA A 106 2.12 -0.38 -15.00
C ALA A 106 2.74 -1.49 -15.86
N ALA A 107 4.06 -1.71 -15.77
CA ALA A 107 4.75 -2.76 -16.52
C ALA A 107 4.29 -4.18 -16.12
N GLU A 108 3.95 -4.40 -14.85
CA GLU A 108 3.37 -5.67 -14.41
C GLU A 108 1.94 -5.85 -14.96
N ALA A 109 1.13 -4.79 -14.93
CA ALA A 109 -0.24 -4.80 -15.42
C ALA A 109 -0.37 -5.01 -16.94
N GLU A 110 0.62 -4.58 -17.73
CA GLU A 110 0.70 -4.82 -19.18
C GLU A 110 0.70 -6.32 -19.54
N LYS A 111 1.03 -7.22 -18.60
CA LYS A 111 0.94 -8.67 -18.80
C LYS A 111 -0.49 -9.21 -18.81
N PHE A 112 -1.46 -8.44 -18.31
CA PHE A 112 -2.85 -8.87 -18.10
C PHE A 112 -3.85 -8.15 -19.02
N GLY A 113 -3.47 -6.99 -19.57
CA GLY A 113 -4.31 -6.20 -20.45
C GLY A 113 -3.63 -4.94 -20.97
N LYS A 114 -4.42 -4.03 -21.53
CA LYS A 114 -3.98 -2.73 -22.02
C LYS A 114 -3.81 -1.77 -20.85
N VAL A 115 -2.65 -1.14 -20.76
CA VAL A 115 -2.38 -0.07 -19.78
C VAL A 115 -2.28 1.26 -20.51
N ASN A 116 -3.17 2.20 -20.20
CA ASN A 116 -3.06 3.57 -20.68
C ASN A 116 -2.28 4.39 -19.65
N ARG A 117 -1.21 5.06 -20.09
CA ARG A 117 -0.41 5.96 -19.25
C ARG A 117 -0.94 7.38 -19.43
N ILE A 118 -2.01 7.71 -18.72
CA ILE A 118 -2.84 8.90 -18.94
C ILE A 118 -2.21 10.21 -18.46
N ALA A 119 -1.22 10.14 -17.57
CA ALA A 119 -0.42 11.29 -17.17
C ALA A 119 0.96 10.82 -16.65
N SER A 120 1.96 11.70 -16.70
CA SER A 120 3.32 11.39 -16.28
C SER A 120 4.11 12.65 -15.93
N SER A 121 5.02 12.56 -14.96
CA SER A 121 6.02 13.60 -14.67
C SER A 121 7.44 13.18 -15.06
N ALA A 122 7.58 12.15 -15.90
CA ALA A 122 8.87 11.64 -16.36
C ALA A 122 9.68 12.67 -17.17
N ASP A 123 9.01 13.64 -17.79
CA ASP A 123 9.62 14.74 -18.56
C ASP A 123 10.56 15.61 -17.72
N LYS A 124 10.31 15.72 -16.41
CA LYS A 124 11.20 16.40 -15.44
C LYS A 124 11.66 15.46 -14.34
N THR A 125 11.94 14.21 -14.69
CA THR A 125 12.52 13.21 -13.76
C THR A 125 11.69 13.07 -12.47
N PHE A 126 10.36 13.11 -12.59
CA PHE A 126 9.42 12.89 -11.49
C PHE A 126 9.48 13.91 -10.34
N THR A 127 9.95 15.13 -10.61
CA THR A 127 10.07 16.22 -9.64
C THR A 127 8.74 16.91 -9.29
N TYR A 128 7.62 16.46 -9.85
CA TYR A 128 6.29 17.02 -9.59
C TYR A 128 5.18 15.97 -9.76
N ILE A 129 3.98 16.29 -9.25
CA ILE A 129 2.73 15.59 -9.59
C ILE A 129 2.05 16.36 -10.72
N PRO A 130 1.68 15.72 -11.86
CA PRO A 130 0.96 16.37 -12.96
C PRO A 130 -0.34 17.04 -12.51
N ASP A 131 -0.85 18.00 -13.31
CA ASP A 131 -2.16 18.57 -13.07
C ASP A 131 -3.25 17.51 -13.22
N LEU A 132 -3.99 17.27 -12.14
CA LEU A 132 -4.99 16.21 -12.05
C LEU A 132 -6.38 16.63 -12.54
N LYS A 133 -6.62 17.94 -12.74
CA LYS A 133 -7.98 18.47 -12.99
C LYS A 133 -8.57 18.05 -14.33
N ASN A 134 -7.73 17.93 -15.36
CA ASN A 134 -8.16 17.70 -16.74
C ASN A 134 -7.62 16.38 -17.30
N ILE A 135 -7.31 15.42 -16.43
CA ILE A 135 -6.86 14.11 -16.89
C ILE A 135 -8.03 13.38 -17.55
N GLU A 136 -7.88 13.04 -18.82
CA GLU A 136 -8.84 12.21 -19.55
C GLU A 136 -8.73 10.77 -19.03
N ILE A 137 -9.83 10.28 -18.46
CA ILE A 137 -9.97 8.90 -18.00
C ILE A 137 -10.64 8.11 -19.11
N SER A 138 -10.11 6.93 -19.43
CA SER A 138 -10.65 6.08 -20.49
C SER A 138 -12.01 5.52 -20.09
N ASP A 139 -13.00 5.62 -20.99
CA ASP A 139 -14.36 5.15 -20.75
C ASP A 139 -14.43 3.64 -20.45
N ASP A 140 -13.50 2.86 -20.99
CA ASP A 140 -13.39 1.41 -20.81
C ASP A 140 -12.45 0.99 -19.67
N ALA A 141 -11.75 1.93 -19.02
CA ALA A 141 -10.86 1.61 -17.90
C ALA A 141 -11.65 0.99 -16.73
N ASP A 142 -11.09 -0.08 -16.17
CA ASP A 142 -11.60 -0.74 -14.97
C ASP A 142 -11.20 -0.01 -13.68
N TYR A 143 -9.99 0.58 -13.67
CA TYR A 143 -9.47 1.35 -12.57
C TYR A 143 -8.43 2.38 -13.04
N VAL A 144 -8.19 3.37 -12.17
CA VAL A 144 -7.10 4.34 -12.25
C VAL A 144 -6.11 4.00 -11.15
N TYR A 145 -4.82 3.93 -11.48
CA TYR A 145 -3.75 3.62 -10.54
C TYR A 145 -2.84 4.81 -10.29
N ILE A 146 -2.51 5.03 -9.01
CA ILE A 146 -1.49 5.99 -8.56
C ILE A 146 -0.51 5.33 -7.58
N CYS A 147 0.71 5.86 -7.52
CA CYS A 147 1.61 5.68 -6.37
C CYS A 147 1.59 6.99 -5.58
N HIS A 148 0.97 6.96 -4.39
CA HIS A 148 0.61 8.18 -3.65
C HIS A 148 1.84 8.93 -3.14
N ASN A 149 2.83 8.22 -2.57
CA ASN A 149 4.13 8.78 -2.24
C ASN A 149 5.26 8.07 -3.00
N ASN A 150 6.06 8.86 -3.71
CA ASN A 150 7.10 8.36 -4.61
C ASN A 150 8.46 8.40 -3.88
N THR A 151 8.75 7.37 -3.07
CA THR A 151 9.92 7.34 -2.15
C THR A 151 11.26 7.72 -2.76
N ILE A 152 11.54 7.32 -4.00
CA ILE A 152 12.82 7.59 -4.67
C ILE A 152 12.93 9.07 -5.08
N TYR A 153 11.80 9.71 -5.40
CA TYR A 153 11.78 11.04 -6.01
C TYR A 153 11.30 12.14 -5.05
N GLY A 154 10.77 11.78 -3.89
CA GLY A 154 10.35 12.75 -2.87
C GLY A 154 9.12 13.56 -3.26
N THR A 155 8.26 13.03 -4.13
CA THR A 155 7.00 13.67 -4.56
C THR A 155 5.79 12.90 -4.05
N THR A 156 4.77 13.64 -3.60
CA THR A 156 3.55 13.07 -3.03
C THR A 156 2.31 13.77 -3.56
N TYR A 157 1.19 13.04 -3.62
CA TYR A 157 -0.11 13.59 -3.97
C TYR A 157 -0.69 14.35 -2.78
N HIS A 158 -1.02 15.63 -2.97
CA HIS A 158 -1.77 16.42 -2.00
C HIS A 158 -3.27 16.45 -2.31
N ASN A 159 -3.64 16.07 -3.54
CA ASN A 159 -5.02 15.92 -3.99
C ASN A 159 -5.10 14.62 -4.79
N ILE A 160 -6.23 13.92 -4.69
CA ILE A 160 -6.50 12.72 -5.49
C ILE A 160 -7.12 13.09 -6.85
N PRO A 161 -6.90 12.29 -7.92
CA PRO A 161 -7.50 12.56 -9.22
C PRO A 161 -9.02 12.32 -9.18
N ASP A 162 -9.78 13.11 -9.93
CA ASP A 162 -11.17 12.80 -10.23
C ASP A 162 -11.23 11.66 -11.26
N THR A 163 -11.50 10.45 -10.78
CA THR A 163 -11.53 9.23 -11.62
C THR A 163 -12.80 9.08 -12.44
N LYS A 164 -13.71 10.06 -12.44
CA LYS A 164 -14.99 10.02 -13.18
C LYS A 164 -15.82 8.76 -12.87
N GLY A 165 -15.78 8.32 -11.61
CA GLY A 165 -16.51 7.15 -11.11
C GLY A 165 -15.80 5.80 -11.30
N LYS A 166 -14.59 5.78 -11.87
CA LYS A 166 -13.74 4.58 -11.92
C LYS A 166 -13.12 4.29 -10.56
N ILE A 167 -12.79 3.02 -10.30
CA ILE A 167 -12.09 2.61 -9.06
C ILE A 167 -10.72 3.29 -9.02
N LEU A 168 -10.38 3.93 -7.89
CA LEU A 168 -9.03 4.41 -7.63
C LEU A 168 -8.25 3.34 -6.86
N VAL A 169 -7.10 2.93 -7.40
CA VAL A 169 -6.13 2.07 -6.72
C VAL A 169 -4.90 2.91 -6.38
N ALA A 170 -4.51 2.93 -5.12
CA ALA A 170 -3.36 3.69 -4.64
C ALA A 170 -2.34 2.77 -3.96
N ASP A 171 -1.10 2.82 -4.42
CA ASP A 171 0.05 2.33 -3.65
C ASP A 171 0.47 3.41 -2.65
N MET A 172 0.23 3.11 -1.37
CA MET A 172 0.54 3.96 -0.20
C MET A 172 1.64 3.33 0.68
N SER A 173 2.53 2.52 0.11
CA SER A 173 3.52 1.73 0.86
C SER A 173 4.45 2.56 1.77
N SER A 174 4.54 3.87 1.55
CA SER A 174 5.52 4.74 2.20
C SER A 174 4.94 5.98 2.88
N ASP A 175 3.61 6.01 2.99
CA ASP A 175 2.87 7.12 3.59
C ASP A 175 1.51 6.70 4.17
N ILE A 176 1.17 5.40 4.14
CA ILE A 176 0.02 4.90 4.89
C ILE A 176 0.19 5.25 6.37
N LEU A 177 -0.81 5.93 6.96
CA LEU A 177 -0.80 6.41 8.34
C LEU A 177 0.37 7.37 8.71
N SER A 178 0.95 8.07 7.72
CA SER A 178 1.99 9.09 7.94
C SER A 178 1.46 10.52 8.05
#